data_AF-A0A2G5V6P7-F1
#
_entry.id   AF-A0A2G5V6P7-F1
#
_cell.length_a   1.000
_cell.length_b   1.000
_cell.length_c   1.000
_cell.angle_alpha   90.00
_cell.angle_beta   90.00
_cell.angle_gamma   90.00
#
_symmetry.space_group_name_H-M   'P 1'
#
loop_
_entity.id
_entity.type
_entity.pdbx_description
1 polymer ?
#
loop_
_entity_poly.entity_id
_entity_poly.type
_entity_poly.pdbx_seq_one_letter_code
_entity_poly.pdbx_strand_id
1 'polypeptide(L)'
;MCSGLFNDTQRNVTLKQWYSANPDDMIPIILYQSDYLFFISGFLKMHASMSLTTLLLLISIERSFACYYLNDYEKKSRIWIAVSLLSIGFVLNFIITVTFYFNLLSLPLLILLVIAPNIIGFNLIFYTRYWNQKVTETHEKFANHSNYTLAARFQAKENIKSFQMVRKVIIAGMGMVALGIVTAILLLWNIFPLLDNFFNLIIQGEMSFTHLIVSMTIIYSVDSFRKVRLVDWESIWIKFKISRRKVAIIAVRKDSTVKTDMIKKETETYFNQLANSWT
;
A
#
# COMPACT_ATOMS: atom_id res chain seq x y z
N MET A 1 16.71 21.39 -25.53
CA MET A 1 16.10 22.18 -26.62
C MET A 1 16.10 21.29 -27.84
N CYS A 2 15.09 20.41 -27.96
CA CYS A 2 15.02 19.41 -29.03
C CYS A 2 14.21 19.99 -30.18
N SER A 3 14.89 20.39 -31.25
CA SER A 3 14.27 20.65 -32.54
C SER A 3 13.90 19.30 -33.18
N GLY A 4 12.68 18.85 -32.94
CA GLY A 4 12.10 17.77 -33.72
C GLY A 4 11.89 18.25 -35.15
N LEU A 5 12.52 17.58 -36.11
CA LEU A 5 12.14 17.65 -37.52
C LEU A 5 10.74 17.05 -37.66
N PHE A 6 9.72 17.85 -37.39
CA PHE A 6 8.35 17.53 -37.79
C PHE A 6 8.26 17.80 -39.30
N ASN A 7 7.94 16.74 -40.03
CA ASN A 7 7.60 16.81 -41.44
C ASN A 7 6.26 17.58 -41.53
N ASP A 8 6.24 18.74 -42.19
CA ASP A 8 5.11 19.69 -42.30
C ASP A 8 3.84 19.11 -42.98
N THR A 9 3.81 17.80 -43.25
CA THR A 9 2.71 17.09 -43.90
C THR A 9 1.88 16.21 -42.97
N GLN A 10 2.26 16.03 -41.70
CA GLN A 10 1.37 15.40 -40.71
C GLN A 10 0.36 16.43 -40.20
N ARG A 11 -0.87 16.33 -40.72
CA ARG A 11 -2.08 16.96 -40.16
C ARG A 11 -2.11 16.78 -38.64
N ASN A 12 -2.81 17.66 -37.92
CA ASN A 12 -3.11 17.56 -36.48
C ASN A 12 -3.77 16.21 -36.11
N VAL A 13 -3.01 15.12 -36.09
CA VAL A 13 -3.45 13.79 -35.67
C VAL A 13 -2.97 13.62 -34.24
N THR A 14 -3.92 13.46 -33.33
CA THR A 14 -3.64 13.19 -31.93
C THR A 14 -3.06 11.78 -31.83
N LEU A 15 -1.73 11.67 -31.74
CA LEU A 15 -1.05 10.40 -31.51
C LEU A 15 -1.41 9.88 -30.12
N LYS A 16 -1.78 8.60 -30.03
CA LYS A 16 -2.06 7.91 -28.78
C LYS A 16 -0.75 7.55 -28.09
N GLN A 17 -0.61 8.00 -26.84
CA GLN A 17 0.52 7.65 -25.98
C GLN A 17 0.38 6.24 -25.37
N TRP A 18 -0.86 5.73 -25.31
CA TRP A 18 -1.19 4.41 -24.78
C TRP A 18 -1.46 3.40 -25.90
N TYR A 19 -1.71 2.15 -25.54
CA TYR A 19 -2.01 1.07 -26.49
C TYR A 19 -3.13 1.46 -27.47
N SER A 20 -2.84 1.34 -28.76
CA SER A 20 -3.82 1.39 -29.85
C SER A 20 -3.74 0.09 -30.65
N ALA A 21 -4.87 -0.35 -31.22
CA ALA A 21 -4.88 -1.50 -32.13
C ALA A 21 -4.13 -1.22 -33.45
N ASN A 22 -4.06 0.06 -33.85
CA ASN A 22 -3.31 0.49 -35.02
C ASN A 22 -1.96 1.09 -34.58
N PRO A 23 -0.82 0.51 -34.97
CA PRO A 23 0.51 1.02 -34.63
C PRO A 23 0.76 2.44 -35.16
N ASP A 24 0.13 2.81 -36.28
CA ASP A 24 0.27 4.12 -36.92
C ASP A 24 -0.32 5.27 -36.08
N ASP A 25 -1.22 4.95 -35.14
CA ASP A 25 -1.78 5.92 -34.20
C ASP A 25 -0.87 6.14 -32.99
N MET A 26 0.22 5.38 -32.83
CA MET A 26 1.12 5.45 -31.68
C MET A 26 2.35 6.32 -31.97
N ILE A 27 2.91 6.93 -30.92
CA ILE A 27 4.11 7.77 -31.05
C ILE A 27 5.31 6.89 -31.48
N PRO A 28 5.93 7.16 -32.65
CA PRO A 28 7.11 6.40 -33.07
C PRO A 28 8.32 6.78 -32.23
N ILE A 29 8.98 5.80 -31.62
CA ILE A 29 10.21 6.00 -30.84
C ILE A 29 11.42 5.71 -31.73
N ILE A 30 12.16 6.75 -32.12
CA ILE A 30 13.45 6.59 -32.82
C ILE A 30 14.52 6.43 -31.74
N LEU A 31 15.07 5.23 -31.59
CA LEU A 31 16.02 4.91 -30.53
C LEU A 31 17.34 5.67 -30.69
N TYR A 32 17.59 6.66 -29.82
CA TYR A 32 18.91 7.24 -29.60
C TYR A 32 19.58 6.63 -28.38
N GLN A 33 20.91 6.73 -28.29
CA GLN A 33 21.70 6.18 -27.18
C GLN A 33 21.34 6.83 -25.82
N SER A 34 20.68 7.99 -25.81
CA SER A 34 20.11 8.65 -24.62
C SER A 34 18.83 7.98 -24.08
N ASP A 35 18.17 7.12 -24.86
CA ASP A 35 16.82 6.66 -24.59
C ASP A 35 16.78 5.38 -23.74
N TYR A 36 17.93 4.72 -23.55
CA TYR A 36 18.05 3.55 -22.68
C TYR A 36 17.66 3.85 -21.24
N LEU A 37 18.02 5.03 -20.72
CA LEU A 37 17.62 5.45 -19.37
C LEU A 37 16.11 5.65 -19.27
N PHE A 38 15.49 6.19 -20.31
CA PHE A 38 14.04 6.36 -20.37
C PHE A 38 13.34 5.00 -20.40
N PHE A 39 13.83 4.07 -21.21
CA PHE A 39 13.34 2.69 -21.29
C PHE A 39 13.43 1.96 -19.93
N ILE A 40 14.62 1.97 -19.31
CA ILE A 40 14.84 1.34 -18.00
C ILE A 40 13.96 1.98 -16.92
N SER A 41 13.83 3.31 -16.91
CA SER A 41 12.98 4.00 -15.94
C SER A 41 11.50 3.67 -16.13
N GLY A 42 11.02 3.54 -17.37
CA GLY A 42 9.68 3.07 -17.69
C GLY A 42 9.44 1.65 -17.20
N PHE A 43 10.41 0.76 -17.41
CA PHE A 43 10.34 -0.62 -16.92
C PHE A 43 10.27 -0.68 -15.39
N LEU A 44 11.15 0.05 -14.70
CA LEU A 44 11.17 0.11 -13.24
C LEU A 44 9.88 0.70 -12.67
N LYS A 45 9.35 1.76 -13.30
CA LYS A 45 8.07 2.36 -12.92
C LYS A 45 6.93 1.35 -13.05
N MET A 46 6.90 0.59 -14.14
CA MET A 46 5.90 -0.44 -14.35
C MET A 46 6.03 -1.60 -13.35
N HIS A 47 7.26 -2.05 -13.09
CA HIS A 47 7.54 -3.07 -12.09
C HIS A 47 7.07 -2.67 -10.70
N ALA A 48 7.33 -1.42 -10.33
CA ALA A 48 6.88 -0.87 -9.07
C ALA A 48 5.34 -0.86 -9.03
N SER A 49 4.65 -0.40 -10.07
CA SER A 49 3.19 -0.37 -10.14
C SER A 49 2.59 -1.78 -10.01
N MET A 50 3.10 -2.76 -10.75
CA MET A 50 2.66 -4.17 -10.66
C MET A 50 2.90 -4.78 -9.28
N SER A 51 4.02 -4.44 -8.63
CA SER A 51 4.28 -4.90 -7.26
C SER A 51 3.23 -4.40 -6.25
N LEU A 52 2.63 -3.26 -6.52
CA LEU A 52 1.63 -2.65 -5.64
C LEU A 52 0.25 -3.27 -5.83
N THR A 53 -0.08 -3.68 -7.05
CA THR A 53 -1.33 -4.39 -7.32
C THR A 53 -1.34 -5.78 -6.69
N THR A 54 -0.18 -6.44 -6.55
CA THR A 54 -0.07 -7.75 -5.87
C THR A 54 0.18 -7.65 -4.36
N LEU A 55 0.42 -6.45 -3.82
CA LEU A 55 0.70 -6.22 -2.40
C LEU A 55 -0.41 -6.79 -1.49
N LEU A 56 -1.68 -6.64 -1.89
CA LEU A 56 -2.82 -7.16 -1.14
C LEU A 56 -2.70 -8.68 -0.92
N LEU A 57 -2.35 -9.42 -1.97
CA LEU A 57 -2.21 -10.87 -1.89
C LEU A 57 -1.08 -11.26 -0.93
N LEU A 58 0.08 -10.61 -1.04
CA LEU A 58 1.23 -10.88 -0.18
C LEU A 58 0.90 -10.59 1.29
N ILE A 59 0.29 -9.44 1.60
CA ILE A 59 -0.14 -9.12 2.97
C ILE A 59 -1.15 -10.17 3.46
N SER A 60 -2.08 -10.60 2.62
CA SER A 60 -3.10 -11.58 3.00
C SER A 60 -2.48 -12.93 3.36
N ILE A 61 -1.54 -13.41 2.56
CA ILE A 61 -0.80 -14.66 2.81
C ILE A 61 0.02 -14.55 4.11
N GLU A 62 0.74 -13.44 4.30
CA GLU A 62 1.51 -13.20 5.54
C GLU A 62 0.61 -13.22 6.78
N ARG A 63 -0.56 -12.56 6.71
CA ARG A 63 -1.53 -12.58 7.81
C ARG A 63 -2.11 -13.96 8.07
N SER A 64 -2.35 -14.76 7.02
CA SER A 64 -2.79 -16.15 7.19
C SER A 64 -1.75 -16.98 7.95
N PHE A 65 -0.46 -16.85 7.61
CA PHE A 65 0.61 -17.53 8.35
C PHE A 65 0.73 -17.02 9.79
N ALA A 66 0.62 -15.72 10.03
CA ALA A 66 0.67 -15.14 11.38
C ALA A 66 -0.47 -15.67 12.27
N CYS A 67 -1.69 -15.79 11.72
CA CYS A 67 -2.83 -16.37 12.43
C CYS A 67 -2.69 -17.88 12.63
N TYR A 68 -2.15 -18.62 11.65
CA TYR A 68 -1.95 -20.06 11.75
C TYR A 68 -0.91 -20.43 12.83
N TYR A 69 0.18 -19.66 12.91
CA TYR A 69 1.28 -19.91 13.86
C TYR A 69 1.12 -19.20 15.21
N LEU A 70 -0.08 -18.75 15.58
CA LEU A 70 -0.34 -18.02 16.82
C LEU A 70 0.24 -18.72 18.07
N ASN A 71 0.04 -20.03 18.21
CA ASN A 71 0.43 -20.77 19.41
C ASN A 71 1.94 -20.85 19.67
N ASP A 72 2.77 -20.76 18.62
CA ASP A 72 4.23 -20.90 18.70
C ASP A 72 4.95 -19.67 18.16
N TYR A 73 4.27 -18.52 18.13
CA TYR A 73 4.82 -17.29 17.55
C TYR A 73 6.04 -16.78 18.34
N GLU A 74 5.97 -16.80 19.68
CA GLU A 74 7.05 -16.34 20.57
C GLU A 74 8.22 -17.34 20.70
N LYS A 75 8.00 -18.61 20.37
CA LYS A 75 9.02 -19.66 20.56
C LYS A 75 10.01 -19.75 19.39
N LYS A 76 9.60 -19.32 18.19
CA LYS A 76 10.41 -19.45 16.97
C LYS A 76 10.24 -18.22 16.09
N SER A 77 11.35 -17.50 15.87
CA SER A 77 11.42 -16.47 14.83
C SER A 77 11.26 -17.11 13.45
N ARG A 78 10.28 -16.64 12.69
CA ARG A 78 9.95 -17.15 11.34
C ARG A 78 10.16 -16.08 10.26
N ILE A 79 11.22 -15.28 10.39
CA ILE A 79 11.54 -14.22 9.41
C ILE A 79 11.70 -14.76 7.98
N TRP A 80 12.08 -16.03 7.85
CA TRP A 80 12.17 -16.74 6.57
C TRP A 80 10.85 -16.74 5.78
N ILE A 81 9.69 -16.73 6.45
CA ILE A 81 8.38 -16.64 5.78
C ILE A 81 8.27 -15.31 5.04
N ALA A 82 8.58 -14.21 5.72
CA ALA A 82 8.53 -12.87 5.13
C ALA A 82 9.56 -12.72 3.99
N VAL A 83 10.80 -13.19 4.19
CA VAL A 83 11.86 -13.13 3.18
C VAL A 83 11.49 -13.98 1.94
N SER A 84 10.96 -15.18 2.14
CA SER A 84 10.53 -16.06 1.04
C SER A 84 9.38 -15.43 0.27
N LEU A 85 8.39 -14.87 0.98
CA LEU A 85 7.23 -14.24 0.36
C LEU A 85 7.60 -13.00 -0.45
N LEU A 86 8.52 -12.17 0.06
CA LEU A 86 9.06 -11.02 -0.67
C LEU A 86 9.86 -11.46 -1.91
N SER A 87 10.69 -12.50 -1.78
CA SER A 87 11.51 -13.01 -2.89
C SER A 87 10.65 -13.58 -4.02
N ILE A 88 9.69 -14.44 -3.66
CA ILE A 88 8.72 -15.01 -4.62
C ILE A 88 7.88 -13.91 -5.24
N GLY A 89 7.37 -12.98 -4.43
CA GLY A 89 6.60 -11.84 -4.91
C GLY A 89 7.38 -10.97 -5.90
N PHE A 90 8.65 -10.69 -5.62
CA PHE A 90 9.52 -9.92 -6.52
C PHE A 90 9.69 -10.62 -7.87
N VAL A 91 10.02 -11.92 -7.86
CA VAL A 91 10.21 -12.70 -9.10
C VAL A 91 8.92 -12.77 -9.92
N LEU A 92 7.77 -13.02 -9.28
CA LEU A 92 6.47 -13.06 -9.97
C LEU A 92 6.12 -11.69 -10.57
N ASN A 93 6.29 -10.60 -9.83
CA ASN A 93 6.03 -9.25 -10.34
C ASN A 93 6.96 -8.85 -11.47
N PHE A 94 8.22 -9.30 -11.44
CA PHE A 94 9.16 -9.13 -12.53
C PHE A 94 8.67 -9.81 -13.81
N ILE A 95 8.24 -11.08 -13.72
CA ILE A 95 7.69 -11.83 -14.86
C ILE A 95 6.44 -11.16 -15.42
N ILE A 96 5.50 -10.75 -14.55
CA ILE A 96 4.27 -10.03 -14.94
C ILE A 96 4.64 -8.73 -15.67
N THR A 97 5.63 -8.01 -15.16
CA THR A 97 6.07 -6.74 -15.73
C THR A 97 6.70 -6.93 -17.11
N VAL A 98 7.60 -7.91 -17.28
CA VAL A 98 8.17 -8.25 -18.59
C VAL A 98 7.05 -8.60 -19.58
N THR A 99 6.08 -9.39 -19.15
CA THR A 99 4.94 -9.80 -19.96
C THR A 99 4.09 -8.62 -20.41
N PHE A 100 3.83 -7.67 -19.51
CA PHE A 100 3.05 -6.47 -19.82
C PHE A 100 3.86 -5.48 -20.68
N TYR A 101 5.10 -5.19 -20.29
CA TYR A 101 5.94 -4.16 -20.88
C TYR A 101 6.30 -4.46 -22.33
N PHE A 102 6.53 -5.73 -22.65
CA PHE A 102 6.76 -6.20 -24.02
C PHE A 102 5.48 -6.65 -24.75
N ASN A 103 4.31 -6.43 -24.13
CA ASN A 103 3.00 -6.79 -24.70
C ASN A 103 2.94 -8.25 -25.20
N LEU A 104 3.46 -9.20 -24.41
CA LEU A 104 3.58 -10.62 -24.79
C LEU A 104 2.25 -11.38 -24.72
N LEU A 105 1.23 -10.79 -24.09
CA LEU A 105 -0.11 -11.36 -23.95
C LEU A 105 -1.16 -10.36 -24.42
N SER A 106 -2.35 -10.87 -24.75
CA SER A 106 -3.48 -10.01 -25.08
C SER A 106 -3.92 -9.18 -23.86
N LEU A 107 -4.37 -7.95 -24.13
CA LEU A 107 -4.81 -7.02 -23.08
C LEU A 107 -5.86 -7.61 -22.09
N PRO A 108 -6.87 -8.39 -22.52
CA PRO A 108 -7.81 -8.99 -21.57
C PRO A 108 -7.13 -9.94 -20.58
N LEU A 109 -6.13 -10.72 -21.03
CA LEU A 109 -5.35 -11.60 -20.17
C LEU A 109 -4.49 -10.80 -19.19
N LEU A 110 -3.90 -9.69 -19.64
CA LEU A 110 -3.15 -8.80 -18.77
C LEU A 110 -4.03 -8.16 -17.69
N ILE A 111 -5.24 -7.72 -18.02
CA ILE A 111 -6.21 -7.20 -17.05
C ILE A 111 -6.59 -8.29 -16.04
N LEU A 112 -6.85 -9.51 -16.50
CA LEU A 112 -7.16 -10.64 -15.63
C LEU A 112 -6.01 -10.94 -14.65
N LEU A 113 -4.77 -10.87 -15.12
CA LEU A 113 -3.57 -11.09 -14.31
C LEU A 113 -3.40 -10.05 -13.19
N VAL A 114 -3.92 -8.83 -13.38
CA VAL A 114 -3.95 -7.78 -12.34
C VAL A 114 -5.13 -7.97 -11.37
N ILE A 115 -6.31 -8.35 -11.88
CA ILE A 115 -7.52 -8.48 -11.06
C ILE A 115 -7.48 -9.74 -10.18
N ALA A 116 -7.06 -10.88 -10.71
CA ALA A 116 -7.15 -12.16 -10.02
C ALA A 116 -6.40 -12.19 -8.67
N PRO A 117 -5.14 -11.72 -8.55
CA PRO A 117 -4.44 -11.65 -7.26
C PRO A 117 -5.17 -10.78 -6.23
N ASN A 118 -5.82 -9.70 -6.66
CA ASN A 118 -6.57 -8.80 -5.78
C ASN A 118 -7.83 -9.47 -5.23
N ILE A 119 -8.59 -10.19 -6.08
CA ILE A 119 -9.76 -10.95 -5.66
C ILE A 119 -9.35 -12.05 -4.67
N ILE A 120 -8.30 -12.80 -4.98
CA ILE A 120 -7.80 -13.87 -4.11
C ILE A 120 -7.35 -13.29 -2.76
N GLY A 121 -6.55 -12.22 -2.78
CA GLY A 121 -6.10 -11.55 -1.56
C GLY A 121 -7.25 -11.03 -0.71
N PHE A 122 -8.24 -10.37 -1.31
CA PHE A 122 -9.42 -9.86 -0.61
C PHE A 122 -10.22 -10.97 0.08
N ASN A 123 -10.44 -12.10 -0.59
CA ASN A 123 -11.13 -13.24 0.02
C ASN A 123 -10.29 -13.86 1.14
N LEU A 124 -8.98 -14.01 0.92
CA LEU A 124 -8.07 -14.61 1.90
C LEU A 124 -7.98 -13.79 3.18
N ILE A 125 -7.87 -12.46 3.10
CA ILE A 125 -7.82 -11.61 4.29
C ILE A 125 -9.16 -11.61 5.04
N PHE A 126 -10.29 -11.64 4.33
CA PHE A 126 -11.60 -11.70 4.94
C PHE A 126 -11.80 -13.02 5.69
N TYR A 127 -11.46 -14.13 5.04
CA TYR A 127 -11.49 -15.47 5.64
C TYR A 127 -10.56 -15.57 6.84
N THR A 128 -9.31 -15.11 6.70
CA THR A 128 -8.33 -15.14 7.80
C THR A 128 -8.82 -14.32 9.00
N ARG A 129 -9.39 -13.14 8.75
CA ARG A 129 -9.97 -12.32 9.82
C ARG A 129 -11.13 -13.02 10.52
N TYR A 130 -12.05 -13.61 9.76
CA TYR A 130 -13.19 -14.35 10.29
C TYR A 130 -12.73 -15.50 11.19
N TRP A 131 -11.77 -16.31 10.71
CA TRP A 131 -11.20 -17.39 11.49
C TRP A 131 -10.47 -16.90 12.74
N ASN A 132 -9.66 -15.85 12.63
CA ASN A 132 -8.95 -15.29 13.78
C ASN A 132 -9.93 -14.78 14.85
N GLN A 133 -11.04 -14.15 14.45
CA GLN A 133 -12.10 -13.73 15.38
C GLN A 133 -12.76 -14.94 16.06
N LYS A 134 -13.16 -15.95 15.28
CA LYS A 134 -13.78 -17.18 15.82
C LYS A 134 -12.87 -17.91 16.80
N VAL A 135 -11.58 -18.03 16.48
CA VAL A 135 -10.56 -18.64 17.36
C VAL A 135 -10.43 -17.82 18.64
N THR A 136 -10.34 -16.49 18.54
CA THR A 136 -10.26 -15.60 19.70
C THR A 136 -11.49 -15.74 20.61
N GLU A 137 -12.70 -15.69 20.05
CA GLU A 137 -13.95 -15.85 20.80
C GLU A 137 -14.07 -17.23 21.47
N THR A 138 -13.62 -18.28 20.77
CA THR A 138 -13.60 -19.65 21.32
C THR A 138 -12.66 -19.69 22.51
N HIS A 139 -11.44 -19.17 22.39
CA HIS A 139 -10.48 -19.14 23.49
C HIS A 139 -10.93 -18.27 24.65
N GLU A 140 -11.63 -17.16 24.42
CA GLU A 140 -12.21 -16.34 25.49
C GLU A 140 -13.33 -17.08 26.24
N LYS A 141 -14.18 -17.84 25.54
CA LYS A 141 -15.25 -18.64 26.14
C LYS A 141 -14.71 -19.85 26.93
N PHE A 142 -13.64 -20.47 26.46
CA PHE A 142 -13.01 -21.65 27.09
C PHE A 142 -11.83 -21.30 28.01
N ALA A 143 -11.55 -20.01 28.25
CA ALA A 143 -10.44 -19.54 29.09
C ALA A 143 -10.50 -20.07 30.54
N ASN A 144 -11.66 -20.52 31.01
CA ASN A 144 -11.82 -21.16 32.32
C ASN A 144 -11.09 -22.52 32.42
N HIS A 145 -10.73 -23.14 31.30
CA HIS A 145 -9.98 -24.41 31.24
C HIS A 145 -8.55 -24.17 30.77
N SER A 146 -7.69 -23.65 31.67
CA SER A 146 -6.22 -23.72 31.82
C SER A 146 -5.22 -23.79 30.64
N ASN A 147 -5.64 -23.91 29.38
CA ASN A 147 -4.76 -24.21 28.23
C ASN A 147 -4.48 -23.00 27.33
N TYR A 148 -5.00 -21.81 27.66
CA TYR A 148 -4.78 -20.59 26.88
C TYR A 148 -3.92 -19.58 27.63
N THR A 149 -2.72 -19.30 27.12
CA THR A 149 -1.73 -18.44 27.76
C THR A 149 -2.04 -16.95 27.56
N LEU A 150 -1.62 -16.11 28.51
CA LEU A 150 -1.76 -14.65 28.42
C LEU A 150 -1.12 -14.08 27.13
N ALA A 151 0.00 -14.68 26.69
CA ALA A 151 0.69 -14.36 25.46
C ALA A 151 -0.20 -14.56 24.22
N ALA A 152 -0.90 -15.69 24.12
CA ALA A 152 -1.81 -15.95 22.99
C ALA A 152 -2.96 -14.93 22.93
N ARG A 153 -3.49 -14.48 24.09
CA ARG A 153 -4.50 -13.41 24.15
C ARG A 153 -3.95 -12.06 23.67
N PHE A 154 -2.73 -11.72 24.06
CA PHE A 154 -2.07 -10.50 23.61
C PHE A 154 -1.88 -10.50 22.10
N GLN A 155 -1.38 -11.60 21.54
CA GLN A 155 -1.15 -11.76 20.11
C GLN A 155 -2.44 -11.76 19.29
N ALA A 156 -3.50 -12.41 19.77
CA ALA A 156 -4.80 -12.39 19.10
C ALA A 156 -5.36 -10.94 19.02
N LYS A 157 -5.22 -10.17 20.11
CA LYS A 157 -5.61 -8.75 20.16
C LYS A 157 -4.76 -7.89 19.23
N GLU A 158 -3.46 -8.16 19.15
CA GLU A 158 -2.54 -7.48 18.23
C GLU A 158 -2.87 -7.80 16.76
N ASN A 159 -3.21 -9.04 16.42
CA ASN A 159 -3.66 -9.44 15.09
C ASN A 159 -4.95 -8.72 14.69
N ILE A 160 -5.94 -8.59 15.58
CA ILE A 160 -7.17 -7.82 15.32
C ILE A 160 -6.82 -6.36 15.00
N LYS A 161 -5.93 -5.75 15.77
CA LYS A 161 -5.45 -4.38 15.51
C LYS A 161 -4.75 -4.29 14.15
N SER A 162 -3.93 -5.28 13.81
CA SER A 162 -3.26 -5.36 12.51
C SER A 162 -4.27 -5.44 11.36
N PHE A 163 -5.32 -6.26 11.46
CA PHE A 163 -6.39 -6.30 10.44
C PHE A 163 -7.08 -4.94 10.24
N GLN A 164 -7.24 -4.14 11.30
CA GLN A 164 -7.79 -2.79 11.17
C GLN A 164 -6.84 -1.84 10.42
N MET A 165 -5.53 -1.97 10.63
CA MET A 165 -4.52 -1.21 9.89
C MET A 165 -4.53 -1.63 8.42
N VAL A 166 -4.43 -2.94 8.17
CA VAL A 166 -4.47 -3.52 6.82
C VAL A 166 -5.73 -3.07 6.09
N ARG A 167 -6.92 -3.09 6.72
CA ARG A 167 -8.17 -2.62 6.09
C ARG A 167 -8.07 -1.23 5.47
N LYS A 168 -7.39 -0.27 6.13
CA LYS A 168 -7.21 1.08 5.59
C LYS A 168 -6.35 1.06 4.32
N VAL A 169 -5.28 0.27 4.34
CA VAL A 169 -4.39 0.05 3.19
C VAL A 169 -5.14 -0.62 2.04
N ILE A 170 -6.00 -1.61 2.34
CA ILE A 170 -6.84 -2.28 1.34
C ILE A 170 -7.78 -1.29 0.66
N ILE A 171 -8.48 -0.45 1.43
CA ILE A 171 -9.43 0.53 0.86
C ILE A 171 -8.70 1.50 -0.09
N ALA A 172 -7.53 2.02 0.32
CA ALA A 172 -6.73 2.89 -0.52
C ALA A 172 -6.21 2.15 -1.76
N GLY A 173 -5.65 0.95 -1.60
CA GLY A 173 -5.11 0.14 -2.69
C GLY A 173 -6.18 -0.26 -3.71
N MET A 174 -7.33 -0.77 -3.26
CA MET A 174 -8.44 -1.11 -4.15
C MET A 174 -9.00 0.11 -4.87
N GLY A 175 -9.05 1.28 -4.22
CA GLY A 175 -9.44 2.53 -4.86
C GLY A 175 -8.51 2.91 -6.02
N MET A 176 -7.19 2.77 -5.82
CA MET A 176 -6.20 3.05 -6.87
C MET A 176 -6.28 2.04 -8.02
N VAL A 177 -6.36 0.74 -7.71
CA VAL A 177 -6.52 -0.32 -8.72
C VAL A 177 -7.81 -0.13 -9.52
N ALA A 178 -8.92 0.21 -8.86
CA ALA A 178 -10.19 0.48 -9.54
C ALA A 178 -10.08 1.70 -10.47
N LEU A 179 -9.43 2.79 -10.02
CA LEU A 179 -9.17 3.96 -10.86
C LEU A 179 -8.35 3.59 -12.10
N GLY A 180 -7.29 2.80 -11.94
CA GLY A 180 -6.46 2.31 -13.03
C GLY A 180 -7.22 1.45 -14.04
N ILE A 181 -8.04 0.50 -13.57
CA ILE A 181 -8.83 -0.37 -14.45
C ILE A 181 -9.90 0.43 -15.20
N VAL A 182 -10.65 1.30 -14.51
CA VAL A 182 -11.70 2.11 -15.15
C VAL A 182 -11.10 3.01 -16.22
N THR A 183 -9.97 3.67 -15.94
CA THR A 183 -9.31 4.53 -16.93
C THR A 183 -8.71 3.74 -18.10
N ALA A 184 -8.14 2.55 -17.85
CA ALA A 184 -7.66 1.66 -18.91
C ALA A 184 -8.79 1.20 -19.83
N ILE A 185 -9.97 0.89 -19.29
CA ILE A 185 -11.15 0.50 -20.05
C ILE A 185 -11.68 1.68 -20.90
N LEU A 186 -11.75 2.89 -20.33
CA LEU A 186 -12.18 4.09 -21.05
C LEU A 186 -11.29 4.39 -22.26
N LEU A 187 -9.97 4.21 -22.11
CA LEU A 187 -9.01 4.36 -23.19
C LEU A 187 -9.11 3.24 -24.23
N LEU A 188 -9.25 1.98 -23.78
CA LEU A 188 -9.31 0.81 -24.67
C LEU A 188 -10.51 0.87 -25.62
N TRP A 189 -11.67 1.24 -25.11
CA TRP A 189 -12.90 1.36 -25.91
C TRP A 189 -13.08 2.73 -26.54
N ASN A 190 -12.13 3.66 -26.36
CA ASN A 190 -12.18 4.99 -26.95
C ASN A 190 -13.53 5.70 -26.67
N ILE A 191 -14.06 5.55 -25.44
CA ILE A 191 -15.43 5.97 -25.10
C ILE A 191 -15.58 7.50 -25.17
N PHE A 192 -14.55 8.25 -24.74
CA PHE A 192 -14.53 9.71 -24.82
C PHE A 192 -13.22 10.20 -25.46
N PRO A 193 -13.13 10.23 -26.80
CA PRO A 193 -11.88 10.56 -27.50
C PRO A 193 -11.39 12.00 -27.23
N LEU A 194 -12.30 12.92 -26.91
CA LEU A 194 -11.96 14.30 -26.52
C LEU A 194 -11.19 14.39 -25.20
N LEU A 195 -11.31 13.38 -24.34
CA LEU A 195 -10.68 13.30 -23.02
C LEU A 195 -9.49 12.32 -22.98
N ASP A 196 -9.05 11.77 -24.11
CA ASP A 196 -7.95 10.79 -24.17
C ASP A 196 -6.68 11.30 -23.47
N ASN A 197 -6.30 12.57 -23.69
CA ASN A 197 -5.14 13.17 -23.03
C ASN A 197 -5.31 13.25 -21.50
N PHE A 198 -6.54 13.49 -21.03
CA PHE A 198 -6.84 13.55 -19.60
C PHE A 198 -6.77 12.15 -18.97
N PHE A 199 -7.31 11.12 -19.62
CA PHE A 199 -7.19 9.74 -19.11
C PHE A 199 -5.76 9.22 -19.15
N ASN A 200 -4.97 9.58 -20.18
CA ASN A 200 -3.54 9.30 -20.23
C ASN A 200 -2.77 9.95 -19.07
N LEU A 201 -3.12 11.20 -18.72
CA LEU A 201 -2.56 11.87 -17.54
C LEU A 201 -2.93 11.13 -16.25
N ILE A 202 -4.16 10.64 -16.13
CA ILE A 202 -4.58 9.87 -14.95
C ILE A 202 -3.80 8.57 -14.83
N ILE A 203 -3.66 7.78 -15.90
CA ILE A 203 -2.89 6.52 -15.84
C ILE A 203 -1.41 6.80 -15.52
N GLN A 204 -0.81 7.82 -16.13
CA GLN A 204 0.58 8.17 -15.83
C GLN A 204 0.76 8.63 -14.39
N GLY A 205 -0.21 9.39 -13.87
CA GLY A 205 -0.27 9.84 -12.49
C GLY A 205 -0.47 8.69 -11.52
N GLU A 206 -1.40 7.77 -11.81
CA GLU A 206 -1.63 6.54 -11.06
C GLU A 206 -0.32 5.76 -10.93
N MET A 207 0.34 5.44 -12.03
CA MET A 207 1.58 4.65 -11.97
C MET A 207 2.72 5.34 -11.21
N SER A 208 2.74 6.68 -11.14
CA SER A 208 3.77 7.45 -10.43
C SER A 208 3.46 7.68 -8.96
N PHE A 209 2.20 7.98 -8.62
CA PHE A 209 1.81 8.44 -7.29
C PHE A 209 1.25 7.33 -6.40
N THR A 210 0.89 6.16 -6.95
CA THR A 210 0.30 5.07 -6.15
C THR A 210 1.24 4.60 -5.05
N HIS A 211 2.56 4.54 -5.28
CA HIS A 211 3.54 4.20 -4.24
C HIS A 211 3.53 5.20 -3.09
N LEU A 212 3.47 6.49 -3.40
CA LEU A 212 3.43 7.54 -2.39
C LEU A 212 2.13 7.45 -1.58
N ILE A 213 0.99 7.29 -2.25
CA ILE A 213 -0.33 7.20 -1.60
C ILE A 213 -0.40 5.97 -0.69
N VAL A 214 0.03 4.79 -1.17
CA VAL A 214 -0.02 3.57 -0.37
C VAL A 214 0.98 3.62 0.79
N SER A 215 2.20 4.13 0.56
CA SER A 215 3.19 4.29 1.64
C SER A 215 2.69 5.23 2.73
N MET A 216 2.11 6.37 2.36
CA MET A 216 1.49 7.29 3.32
C MET A 216 0.32 6.62 4.05
N THR A 217 -0.51 5.85 3.34
CA THR A 217 -1.61 5.11 3.96
C THR A 217 -1.11 4.10 4.98
N ILE A 218 -0.04 3.36 4.70
CA ILE A 218 0.58 2.43 5.64
C ILE A 218 1.05 3.18 6.90
N ILE A 219 1.78 4.30 6.73
CA ILE A 219 2.27 5.10 7.86
C ILE A 219 1.11 5.60 8.73
N TYR A 220 0.07 6.18 8.13
CA TYR A 220 -1.11 6.67 8.86
C TYR A 220 -1.98 5.54 9.44
N SER A 221 -1.90 4.32 8.88
CA SER A 221 -2.63 3.16 9.39
C SER A 221 -2.14 2.76 10.78
N VAL A 222 -0.86 2.93 11.09
CA VAL A 222 -0.26 2.59 12.38
C VAL A 222 -0.55 3.67 13.42
N ASP A 223 -1.22 3.30 14.52
CA ASP A 223 -1.61 4.27 15.57
C ASP A 223 -0.42 5.00 16.20
N SER A 224 0.75 4.34 16.30
CA SER A 224 1.97 4.94 16.85
C SER A 224 2.46 6.10 15.99
N PHE A 225 2.46 5.93 14.67
CA PHE A 225 2.88 6.97 13.73
C PHE A 225 1.80 8.03 13.49
N ARG A 226 0.52 7.67 13.57
CA ARG A 226 -0.58 8.64 13.44
C ARG A 226 -0.56 9.72 14.52
N LYS A 227 -0.10 9.37 15.73
CA LYS A 227 0.03 10.30 16.86
C LYS A 227 1.26 11.21 16.74
N VAL A 228 2.26 10.80 15.97
CA VAL A 228 3.37 11.64 15.59
C VAL A 228 2.87 12.54 14.45
N ARG A 229 2.60 13.82 14.74
CA ARG A 229 2.38 14.83 13.69
C ARG A 229 3.66 14.90 12.84
N LEU A 230 3.77 14.07 11.80
CA LEU A 230 4.92 14.06 10.87
C LEU A 230 5.08 15.40 10.16
N VAL A 231 3.96 16.09 9.96
CA VAL A 231 3.90 17.46 9.48
C VAL A 231 3.02 18.23 10.45
N ASP A 232 3.66 19.00 11.32
CA ASP A 232 2.96 19.95 12.17
C ASP A 232 2.54 21.14 11.31
N TRP A 233 1.38 21.02 10.66
CA TRP A 233 0.85 22.03 9.73
C TRP A 233 0.73 23.40 10.40
N GLU A 234 0.50 23.45 11.71
CA GLU A 234 0.53 24.67 12.51
C GLU A 234 1.93 25.28 12.55
N SER A 235 2.99 24.50 12.77
CA SER A 235 4.38 24.99 12.72
C SER A 235 4.78 25.50 11.33
N ILE A 236 4.29 24.89 10.25
CA ILE A 236 4.56 25.35 8.87
C ILE A 236 3.80 26.65 8.59
N TRP A 237 2.51 26.73 8.96
CA TRP A 237 1.71 27.95 8.83
C TRP A 237 2.26 29.08 9.69
N ILE A 238 2.70 28.77 10.91
CA ILE A 238 3.36 29.70 11.83
C ILE A 238 4.68 30.16 11.21
N LYS A 239 5.52 29.30 10.63
CA LYS A 239 6.76 29.72 9.94
C LYS A 239 6.47 30.60 8.71
N PHE A 240 5.46 30.26 7.91
CA PHE A 240 5.02 31.09 6.78
C PHE A 240 4.46 32.45 7.23
N LYS A 241 3.79 32.51 8.39
CA LYS A 241 3.21 33.74 8.97
C LYS A 241 4.23 34.56 9.75
N ILE A 242 5.21 33.92 10.41
CA ILE A 242 6.32 34.53 11.16
C ILE A 242 7.37 35.14 10.22
N SER A 243 7.51 34.65 8.99
CA SER A 243 8.30 35.39 7.97
C SER A 243 7.78 36.82 7.72
N ARG A 244 6.56 37.16 8.19
CA ARG A 244 5.99 38.52 8.13
C ARG A 244 5.86 39.23 9.50
N ARG A 245 6.17 38.62 10.64
CA ARG A 245 6.09 39.30 11.95
C ARG A 245 7.24 38.89 12.86
N LYS A 246 7.99 39.92 13.29
CA LYS A 246 9.07 39.85 14.27
C LYS A 246 8.67 39.01 15.50
N VAL A 247 9.66 38.23 15.94
CA VAL A 247 9.72 37.28 17.04
C VAL A 247 9.07 37.79 18.34
N ALA A 248 8.21 36.98 18.94
CA ALA A 248 7.94 36.97 20.38
C ALA A 248 7.85 35.52 20.84
N ILE A 249 8.74 35.14 21.77
CA ILE A 249 8.85 33.81 22.36
C ILE A 249 7.75 33.64 23.41
N ILE A 250 6.88 32.64 23.27
CA ILE A 250 5.95 32.22 24.32
C ILE A 250 6.10 30.71 24.51
N ALA A 251 6.41 30.30 25.73
CA ALA A 251 6.63 28.92 26.14
C ALA A 251 5.33 28.10 26.07
N VAL A 252 5.34 27.01 25.31
CA VAL A 252 4.23 26.05 25.22
C VAL A 252 4.41 24.94 26.25
N ARG A 253 3.46 24.86 27.19
CA ARG A 253 3.35 23.80 28.20
C ARG A 253 3.01 22.47 27.51
N LYS A 254 3.79 21.43 27.84
CA LYS A 254 3.81 20.12 27.17
C LYS A 254 2.76 19.18 27.81
N ASP A 255 1.63 18.95 27.15
CA ASP A 255 0.54 18.04 27.59
C ASP A 255 0.88 16.53 27.53
N SER A 256 2.08 16.16 27.04
CA SER A 256 2.49 14.76 26.85
C SER A 256 2.97 14.06 28.14
N THR A 257 3.38 14.80 29.17
CA THR A 257 3.82 14.24 30.46
C THR A 257 2.64 13.66 31.25
N VAL A 258 1.50 14.34 31.27
CA VAL A 258 0.32 13.92 32.07
C VAL A 258 -0.23 12.56 31.65
N LYS A 259 -0.26 12.25 30.34
CA LYS A 259 -0.69 10.92 29.85
C LYS A 259 0.30 9.81 30.16
N THR A 260 1.60 10.13 30.16
CA THR A 260 2.65 9.16 30.45
C THR A 260 2.65 8.79 31.93
N ASP A 261 2.42 9.78 32.80
CA ASP A 261 2.32 9.56 34.25
C ASP A 261 1.06 8.78 34.64
N MET A 262 -0.08 9.01 33.97
CA MET A 262 -1.29 8.20 34.20
C MET A 262 -1.10 6.73 33.79
N ILE A 263 -0.50 6.46 32.62
CA ILE A 263 -0.25 5.09 32.18
C ILE A 263 0.72 4.38 33.12
N LYS A 264 1.76 5.09 33.60
CA LYS A 264 2.71 4.55 34.58
C LYS A 264 2.02 4.21 35.90
N LYS A 265 1.15 5.09 36.38
CA LYS A 265 0.38 4.89 37.62
C LYS A 265 -0.63 3.74 37.51
N GLU A 266 -1.31 3.59 36.37
CA GLU A 266 -2.19 2.43 36.12
C GLU A 266 -1.38 1.13 36.10
N THR A 267 -0.22 1.14 35.45
CA THR A 267 0.68 -0.03 35.35
C THR A 267 1.19 -0.44 36.73
N GLU A 268 1.68 0.50 37.53
CA GLU A 268 2.14 0.26 38.91
C GLU A 268 1.01 -0.25 39.81
N THR A 269 -0.22 0.27 39.65
CA THR A 269 -1.38 -0.20 40.42
C THR A 269 -1.71 -1.66 40.08
N TYR A 270 -1.64 -2.03 38.81
CA TYR A 270 -1.89 -3.40 38.35
C TYR A 270 -0.83 -4.39 38.85
N PHE A 271 0.45 -4.01 38.82
CA PHE A 271 1.55 -4.85 39.33
C PHE A 271 1.51 -4.99 40.86
N ASN A 272 1.11 -3.94 41.60
CA ASN A 272 0.95 -4.01 43.05
C ASN A 272 -0.24 -4.89 43.46
N GLN A 273 -1.37 -4.79 42.74
CA GLN A 273 -2.51 -5.70 42.94
C GLN A 273 -2.13 -7.15 42.65
N LEU A 274 -1.32 -7.36 41.61
CA LEU A 274 -0.78 -8.67 41.31
C LEU A 274 0.11 -9.14 42.46
N ALA A 275 1.13 -8.39 42.89
CA ALA A 275 2.01 -8.80 43.99
C ALA A 275 1.25 -9.19 45.28
N ASN A 276 0.22 -8.42 45.64
CA ASN A 276 -0.58 -8.67 46.85
C ASN A 276 -1.54 -9.86 46.72
N SER A 277 -1.79 -10.37 45.52
CA SER A 277 -2.62 -11.57 45.29
C SER A 277 -1.84 -12.89 45.40
N TRP A 278 -0.51 -12.81 45.50
CA TRP A 278 0.39 -13.98 45.63
C TRP A 278 0.99 -14.12 47.04
N THR A 279 0.55 -13.27 47.97
CA THR A 279 0.83 -13.32 49.42
C THR A 279 -0.46 -13.59 50.17
#